data_AF-A0A6C1KJR4-F1
#
_entry.id   AF-A0A6C1KJR4-F1
#
_cell.length_a   1.000
_cell.length_b   1.000
_cell.length_c   1.000
_cell.angle_alpha   90.00
_cell.angle_beta   90.00
_cell.angle_gamma   90.00
#
_symmetry.space_group_name_H-M   'P 1'
#
loop_
_entity.id
_entity.type
_entity.pdbx_description
1 polymer ?
#
loop_
_entity_poly.entity_id
_entity_poly.type
_entity_poly.pdbx_seq_one_letter_code
_entity_poly.pdbx_strand_id
1 'polypeptide(L)'
;MTRARPKSTLEAIARMTEMAQAGALAVEIARDIGVSPACIIKWAKRADVRLPSRSEAQQRRCADPAVRAQLAEASRVGRPPRSDLVPRWVPADLKGEYIDFAVLYGEECAASRIRQMKAEALAC
;
A
#
# COMPACT_ATOMS: atom_id res chain seq x y z
N MET A 1 2.03 -15.95 -29.15
CA MET A 1 1.00 -15.18 -28.42
C MET A 1 1.36 -13.70 -28.47
N THR A 2 0.86 -12.99 -29.48
CA THR A 2 1.15 -11.57 -29.74
C THR A 2 0.28 -10.72 -28.81
N ARG A 3 0.86 -10.07 -27.80
CA ARG A 3 0.11 -9.09 -26.99
C ARG A 3 -0.22 -7.91 -27.89
N ALA A 4 -1.50 -7.74 -28.20
CA ALA A 4 -2.01 -6.58 -28.92
C ALA A 4 -1.61 -5.31 -28.17
N ARG A 5 -0.90 -4.38 -28.84
CA ARG A 5 -0.69 -3.03 -28.32
C ARG A 5 -2.07 -2.38 -28.17
N PRO A 6 -2.44 -1.80 -27.01
CA PRO A 6 -3.72 -1.11 -26.87
C PRO A 6 -3.79 0.02 -27.90
N LYS A 7 -4.80 -0.06 -28.77
CA LYS A 7 -4.91 0.68 -30.03
C LYS A 7 -5.78 1.93 -29.94
N SER A 8 -6.20 2.36 -28.75
CA SER A 8 -6.82 3.68 -28.59
C SER A 8 -6.42 4.34 -27.27
N THR A 9 -6.00 5.61 -27.35
CA THR A 9 -5.75 6.46 -26.17
C THR A 9 -6.98 6.53 -25.25
N LEU A 10 -8.18 6.36 -25.80
CA LEU A 10 -9.45 6.38 -25.06
C LEU A 10 -9.67 5.13 -24.19
N GLU A 11 -9.47 3.93 -24.72
CA GLU A 11 -9.58 2.70 -23.91
C GLU A 11 -8.53 2.67 -22.80
N ALA A 12 -7.32 3.16 -23.09
CA ALA A 12 -6.25 3.26 -22.10
C ALA A 12 -6.61 4.27 -20.99
N ILE A 13 -7.24 5.39 -21.33
CA ILE A 13 -7.76 6.35 -20.34
C ILE A 13 -8.91 5.74 -19.53
N ALA A 14 -9.87 5.05 -20.17
CA ALA A 14 -10.97 4.40 -19.47
C ALA A 14 -10.46 3.35 -18.47
N ARG A 15 -9.50 2.51 -18.89
CA ARG A 15 -8.85 1.52 -18.03
C ARG A 15 -8.07 2.16 -16.89
N MET A 16 -7.34 3.23 -17.16
CA MET A 16 -6.64 4.01 -16.12
C MET A 16 -7.62 4.54 -15.08
N THR A 17 -8.76 5.12 -15.51
CA THR A 17 -9.78 5.68 -14.61
C THR A 17 -10.42 4.62 -13.74
N GLU A 18 -10.81 3.47 -14.32
CA GLU A 18 -11.37 2.33 -13.59
C GLU A 18 -10.39 1.85 -12.49
N MET A 19 -9.13 1.65 -12.85
CA MET A 19 -8.11 1.19 -11.90
C MET A 19 -7.80 2.25 -10.83
N ALA A 20 -7.81 3.53 -11.19
CA ALA A 20 -7.63 4.62 -10.23
C ALA A 20 -8.78 4.67 -9.20
N GLN A 21 -10.02 4.46 -9.64
CA GLN A 21 -11.20 4.35 -8.76
C GLN A 21 -11.12 3.13 -7.85
N ALA A 22 -10.60 2.01 -8.35
CA ALA A 22 -10.29 0.83 -7.54
C ALA A 22 -9.10 1.05 -6.58
N GLY A 23 -8.43 2.21 -6.62
CA GLY A 23 -7.33 2.56 -5.73
C GLY A 23 -5.97 2.00 -6.15
N ALA A 24 -5.81 1.58 -7.40
CA ALA A 24 -4.54 1.11 -7.93
C ALA A 24 -3.50 2.25 -8.03
N LEU A 25 -2.24 1.91 -7.81
CA LEU A 25 -1.13 2.84 -7.97
C LEU A 25 -0.80 3.09 -9.44
N ALA A 26 -0.25 4.26 -9.74
CA ALA A 26 0.21 4.62 -11.08
C ALA A 26 1.17 3.57 -11.71
N VAL A 27 1.98 2.89 -10.90
CA VAL A 27 2.88 1.80 -11.35
C VAL A 27 2.11 0.54 -11.75
N GLU A 28 1.03 0.22 -11.05
CA GLU A 28 0.20 -0.95 -11.33
C GLU A 28 -0.61 -0.73 -12.61
N ILE A 29 -1.20 0.45 -12.73
CA ILE A 29 -1.92 0.90 -13.94
C ILE A 29 -0.97 0.90 -15.15
N ALA A 30 0.24 1.43 -14.97
CA ALA A 30 1.26 1.45 -16.03
C ALA A 30 1.66 0.04 -16.49
N ARG A 31 1.77 -0.92 -15.57
CA ARG A 31 2.06 -2.33 -15.88
C ARG A 31 0.91 -3.02 -16.61
N ASP A 32 -0.34 -2.76 -16.21
CA ASP A 32 -1.54 -3.31 -16.85
C ASP A 32 -1.67 -2.82 -18.29
N ILE A 33 -1.53 -1.51 -18.50
CA ILE A 33 -1.67 -0.86 -19.81
C ILE A 33 -0.42 -1.05 -20.69
N GLY A 34 0.75 -1.29 -20.09
CA GLY A 34 2.02 -1.46 -20.80
C GLY A 34 2.70 -0.14 -21.18
N VAL A 35 2.54 0.90 -20.35
CA VAL A 35 3.17 2.22 -20.56
C VAL A 35 4.05 2.61 -19.37
N SER A 36 4.75 3.74 -19.46
CA SER A 36 5.52 4.26 -18.32
C SER A 36 4.61 4.88 -17.25
N PRO A 37 4.96 4.81 -15.96
CA PRO A 37 4.21 5.49 -14.90
C PRO A 37 4.10 7.01 -15.10
N ALA A 38 5.11 7.63 -15.74
CA ALA A 38 5.09 9.05 -16.07
C ALA A 38 4.00 9.39 -17.11
N CYS A 39 3.70 8.48 -18.04
CA CYS A 39 2.57 8.64 -18.97
C CYS A 39 1.24 8.63 -18.21
N ILE A 40 1.06 7.70 -17.27
CA ILE A 40 -0.15 7.60 -16.45
C ILE A 40 -0.38 8.87 -15.63
N ILE A 41 0.67 9.41 -14.98
CA ILE A 41 0.55 10.66 -14.21
C ILE A 41 0.13 11.83 -15.12
N LYS A 42 0.70 11.92 -16.33
CA LYS A 42 0.32 12.96 -17.31
C LYS A 42 -1.12 12.80 -17.78
N TRP A 43 -1.57 11.58 -18.04
CA TRP A 43 -2.94 11.29 -18.47
C TRP A 43 -3.94 11.57 -17.36
N ALA A 44 -3.66 11.13 -16.14
CA ALA A 44 -4.48 11.40 -14.97
C ALA A 44 -4.64 12.91 -14.74
N LYS A 45 -3.56 13.69 -14.87
CA LYS A 45 -3.63 15.16 -14.79
C LYS A 45 -4.50 15.78 -15.89
N ARG A 46 -4.44 15.25 -17.12
CA ARG A 46 -5.24 15.75 -18.26
C ARG A 46 -6.72 15.36 -18.17
N ALA A 47 -7.01 14.21 -17.59
CA ALA A 47 -8.35 13.67 -17.43
C ALA A 47 -8.99 14.01 -16.07
N ASP A 48 -8.30 14.81 -15.24
CA ASP A 48 -8.69 15.16 -13.87
C ASP A 48 -9.00 13.95 -12.97
N VAL A 49 -8.22 12.88 -13.13
CA VAL A 49 -8.35 11.64 -12.35
C VAL A 49 -7.39 11.67 -11.17
N ARG A 50 -7.93 11.53 -9.95
CA ARG A 50 -7.12 11.44 -8.74
C ARG A 50 -6.50 10.04 -8.62
N LEU A 51 -5.18 9.97 -8.68
CA LEU A 51 -4.42 8.76 -8.36
C LEU A 51 -4.09 8.76 -6.86
N PRO A 52 -4.21 7.61 -6.16
CA PRO A 52 -3.76 7.51 -4.78
C PRO A 52 -2.23 7.64 -4.71
N SER A 53 -1.76 8.33 -3.67
CA SER A 53 -0.33 8.33 -3.35
C SER A 53 0.12 6.95 -2.88
N ARG A 54 1.44 6.70 -2.88
CA ARG A 54 2.00 5.48 -2.28
C ARG A 54 1.62 5.33 -0.82
N SER A 55 1.62 6.41 -0.05
CA SER A 55 1.23 6.39 1.36
C SER A 55 -0.24 5.97 1.54
N GLU A 56 -1.15 6.51 0.74
CA GLU A 56 -2.57 6.15 0.80
C GLU A 56 -2.84 4.72 0.36
N ALA A 57 -2.19 4.27 -0.72
CA ALA A 57 -2.30 2.89 -1.16
C ALA A 57 -1.72 1.92 -0.11
N GLN A 58 -0.63 2.30 0.55
CA GLN A 58 -0.02 1.54 1.62
C GLN A 58 -0.95 1.48 2.85
N GLN A 59 -1.50 2.61 3.28
CA GLN A 59 -2.47 2.66 4.38
C GLN A 59 -3.70 1.79 4.09
N ARG A 60 -4.22 1.81 2.85
CA ARG A 60 -5.31 0.94 2.43
C ARG A 60 -4.95 -0.54 2.49
N ARG A 61 -3.76 -0.93 2.03
CA ARG A 61 -3.27 -2.31 2.16
C ARG A 61 -3.13 -2.73 3.62
N CYS A 62 -2.63 -1.86 4.49
CA CYS A 62 -2.56 -2.11 5.92
C CYS A 62 -3.96 -2.24 6.56
N ALA A 63 -4.96 -1.54 6.04
CA ALA A 63 -6.33 -1.56 6.54
C ALA A 63 -7.15 -2.75 6.01
N ASP A 64 -6.72 -3.42 4.93
CA ASP A 64 -7.46 -4.52 4.31
C ASP A 64 -7.44 -5.78 5.20
N PRO A 65 -8.60 -6.27 5.67
CA PRO A 65 -8.68 -7.44 6.55
C PRO A 65 -8.30 -8.75 5.86
N ALA A 66 -8.48 -8.88 4.54
CA ALA A 66 -8.08 -10.08 3.79
C ALA A 66 -6.56 -10.16 3.65
N VAL A 67 -5.91 -9.00 3.45
CA VAL A 67 -4.45 -8.87 3.49
C VAL A 67 -3.93 -9.19 4.90
N ARG A 68 -4.57 -8.65 5.96
CA ARG A 68 -4.24 -9.00 7.36
C ARG A 68 -4.34 -10.50 7.62
N ALA A 69 -5.38 -11.17 7.13
CA ALA A 69 -5.62 -12.60 7.38
C ALA A 69 -4.57 -13.49 6.68
N GLN A 70 -4.26 -13.22 5.41
CA GLN A 70 -3.22 -13.96 4.68
C GLN A 70 -1.84 -13.79 5.31
N LEU A 71 -1.54 -12.61 5.85
CA LEU A 71 -0.24 -12.33 6.48
C LEU A 71 -0.18 -12.84 7.95
N ALA A 72 -1.29 -12.85 8.70
CA ALA A 72 -1.34 -13.50 10.01
C ALA A 72 -1.04 -15.01 9.89
N GLU A 73 -1.50 -15.63 8.81
CA GLU A 73 -1.14 -17.02 8.50
C GLU A 73 0.34 -17.15 8.14
N ALA A 74 0.91 -16.22 7.36
CA ALA A 74 2.34 -16.20 7.07
C ALA A 74 3.23 -15.99 8.32
N SER A 75 2.80 -15.14 9.27
CA SER A 75 3.50 -14.90 10.55
C SER A 75 3.49 -16.11 11.48
N ARG A 76 2.53 -17.04 11.35
CA ARG A 76 2.56 -18.32 12.08
C ARG A 76 3.67 -19.25 11.60
N VAL A 77 4.12 -19.06 10.36
CA VAL A 77 5.12 -19.92 9.70
C VAL A 77 6.53 -19.31 9.76
N GLY A 78 6.64 -17.98 9.86
CA GLY A 78 7.91 -17.26 9.96
C GLY A 78 8.43 -17.12 11.40
N ARG A 79 9.72 -17.38 11.64
CA ARG A 79 10.40 -17.06 12.90
C ARG A 79 10.19 -15.55 13.21
N PRO A 80 9.73 -15.17 14.42
CA PRO A 80 9.54 -13.76 14.77
C PRO A 80 10.89 -13.01 14.73
N PRO A 81 10.91 -11.72 14.35
CA PRO A 81 12.09 -10.90 14.56
C PRO A 81 12.39 -10.87 16.06
N ARG A 82 13.67 -10.88 16.41
CA ARG A 82 14.07 -10.85 17.81
C ARG A 82 13.53 -9.57 18.46
N SER A 83 12.93 -9.67 19.65
CA SER A 83 12.31 -8.57 20.41
C SER A 83 13.23 -7.34 20.62
N ASP A 84 14.53 -7.55 20.46
CA ASP A 84 15.62 -6.58 20.47
C ASP A 84 15.59 -5.58 19.29
N LEU A 85 14.81 -5.84 18.24
CA LEU A 85 14.64 -4.94 17.10
C LEU A 85 13.53 -3.89 17.30
N VAL A 86 12.77 -3.94 18.41
CA VAL A 86 11.70 -2.96 18.66
C VAL A 86 12.28 -1.70 19.30
N PRO A 87 12.12 -0.51 18.69
CA PRO A 87 12.62 0.73 19.26
C PRO A 87 12.03 1.04 20.63
N ARG A 88 12.85 1.57 21.55
CA ARG A 88 12.46 1.90 22.93
C ARG A 88 11.27 2.86 23.08
N TRP A 89 10.99 3.67 22.05
CA TRP A 89 9.87 4.62 22.06
C TRP A 89 8.50 3.94 21.85
N VAL A 90 8.49 2.68 21.38
CA VAL A 90 7.27 1.90 21.19
C VAL A 90 6.75 1.42 22.56
N PRO A 91 5.50 1.77 22.93
CA PRO A 91 4.87 1.31 24.17
C PRO A 91 4.85 -0.21 24.29
N ALA A 92 4.92 -0.74 25.53
CA ALA A 92 5.07 -2.18 25.78
C ALA A 92 3.90 -3.01 25.25
N ASP A 93 2.69 -2.48 25.39
CA ASP A 93 1.42 -2.98 24.87
C ASP A 93 1.34 -2.99 23.34
N LEU A 94 2.11 -2.14 22.67
CA LEU A 94 2.14 -2.01 21.21
C LEU A 94 3.36 -2.69 20.55
N LYS A 95 4.22 -3.37 21.31
CA LYS A 95 5.41 -4.04 20.76
C LYS A 95 5.05 -5.20 19.84
N GLY A 96 4.02 -5.97 20.18
CA GLY A 96 3.52 -7.06 19.33
C GLY A 96 3.05 -6.51 17.98
N GLU A 97 2.22 -5.46 18.00
CA GLU A 97 1.77 -4.81 16.77
C GLU A 97 2.94 -4.20 15.98
N TYR A 98 3.92 -3.57 16.62
CA TYR A 98 5.09 -3.06 15.91
C TYR A 98 5.85 -4.18 15.19
N ILE A 99 6.08 -5.30 15.88
CA ILE A 99 6.76 -6.47 15.30
C ILE A 99 5.96 -6.98 14.10
N ASP A 100 4.65 -7.17 14.27
CA ASP A 100 3.77 -7.61 13.19
C ASP A 100 3.88 -6.62 12.03
N PHE A 101 3.58 -5.34 12.23
CA PHE A 101 3.68 -4.34 11.16
C PHE A 101 5.07 -4.22 10.52
N ALA A 102 6.16 -4.42 11.28
CA ALA A 102 7.52 -4.32 10.78
C ALA A 102 7.87 -5.52 9.88
N VAL A 103 7.43 -6.72 10.27
CA VAL A 103 7.52 -7.93 9.44
C VAL A 103 6.66 -7.79 8.18
N LEU A 104 5.45 -7.23 8.33
CA LEU A 104 4.46 -7.20 7.26
C LEU A 104 4.69 -6.07 6.23
N TYR A 105 5.15 -4.90 6.66
CA TYR A 105 5.18 -3.68 5.83
C TYR A 105 6.50 -2.89 5.90
N GLY A 106 7.47 -3.39 6.67
CA GLY A 106 8.72 -2.69 6.95
C GLY A 106 8.64 -1.76 8.16
N GLU A 107 9.80 -1.49 8.75
CA GLU A 107 9.93 -0.77 10.03
C GLU A 107 9.36 0.65 10.00
N GLU A 108 9.43 1.34 8.86
CA GLU A 108 8.88 2.71 8.73
C GLU A 108 7.35 2.72 8.81
N CYS A 109 6.69 1.71 8.24
CA CYS A 109 5.24 1.59 8.26
C CYS A 109 4.74 1.23 9.66
N ALA A 110 5.45 0.31 10.33
CA ALA A 110 5.23 0.00 11.73
C ALA A 110 5.39 1.24 12.61
N ALA A 111 6.49 1.97 12.44
CA ALA A 111 6.75 3.19 13.18
C ALA A 111 5.65 4.25 12.97
N SER A 112 5.20 4.46 11.73
CA SER A 112 4.13 5.41 11.44
C SER A 112 2.80 5.00 12.09
N ARG A 113 2.44 3.71 12.06
CA ARG A 113 1.19 3.21 12.63
C ARG A 113 1.19 3.31 14.15
N ILE A 114 2.28 2.95 14.83
CA ILE A 114 2.38 3.08 16.29
C ILE A 114 2.31 4.55 16.72
N ARG A 115 2.93 5.47 15.96
CA ARG A 115 2.78 6.92 16.23
C ARG A 115 1.33 7.39 16.11
N GLN A 116 0.61 6.89 15.11
CA GLN A 116 -0.81 7.20 14.93
C GLN A 116 -1.66 6.66 16.09
N MET A 117 -1.48 5.40 16.47
CA MET A 117 -2.21 4.78 17.59
C MET A 117 -1.93 5.47 18.92
N LYS A 118 -0.68 5.91 19.14
CA LYS A 118 -0.33 6.72 20.32
C LYS A 118 -1.04 8.08 20.33
N ALA A 119 -1.20 8.72 19.17
CA ALA A 119 -1.93 9.98 19.06
C ALA A 119 -3.43 9.80 19.27
N GLU A 120 -4.01 8.72 18.75
CA GLU A 120 -5.41 8.33 18.96
C GLU A 120 -5.69 8.06 20.45
N ALA A 121 -4.80 7.34 21.14
CA ALA A 121 -4.93 7.04 22.57
C ALA A 121 -4.78 8.27 23.49
N LEU A 122 -4.11 9.34 23.04
CA LEU A 122 -4.01 10.60 23.77
C LEU A 122 -5.21 11.54 23.53
N ALA A 123 -5.98 11.29 22.47
CA ALA A 123 -7.13 12.12 22.08
C ALA A 123 -8.46 11.66 22.69
N CYS A 124 -8.47 10.51 23.40
CA CYS A 124 -9.55 10.04 24.25
C CYS A 124 -9.29 10.39 25.72
#